data_AF-A0AAV6CN99-F1
#
_entry.id   AF-A0AAV6CN99-F1
#
_cell.length_a   1.000
_cell.length_b   1.000
_cell.length_c   1.000
_cell.angle_alpha   90.00
_cell.angle_beta   90.00
_cell.angle_gamma   90.00
#
_symmetry.space_group_name_H-M   'P 1'
#
loop_
_entity.id
_entity.type
_entity.pdbx_description
1 polymer ?
#
loop_
_entity_poly.entity_id
_entity_poly.type
_entity_poly.pdbx_seq_one_letter_code
_entity_poly.pdbx_strand_id
1 'polypeptide(L)' 'MRLKREAVEALMADKPAGTTLEEALEVFEVFASGTLADEVYVLDDVSGKRIAIAPAALRAKYRKE' A
#
# COMPACT_ATOMS: atom_id res chain seq x y z
N MET A 1 6.76 -1.04 -9.66
CA MET A 1 5.86 -2.21 -9.81
C MET A 1 4.39 -1.81 -9.66
N ARG A 2 3.45 -2.46 -10.36
CA ARG A 2 1.99 -2.23 -10.21
C ARG A 2 1.31 -3.46 -9.61
N LEU A 3 0.50 -3.26 -8.58
CA LEU A 3 -0.29 -4.28 -7.91
C LEU A 3 -1.79 -3.95 -8.03
N LYS A 4 -2.62 -4.98 -8.20
CA LYS A 4 -4.07 -4.81 -8.08
C LYS A 4 -4.44 -4.66 -6.60
N ARG A 5 -5.43 -3.82 -6.32
CA ARG A 5 -6.01 -3.66 -4.99
C ARG A 5 -6.38 -5.00 -4.36
N GLU A 6 -7.07 -5.86 -5.11
CA GLU A 6 -7.47 -7.19 -4.63
C GLU A 6 -6.27 -8.05 -4.20
N ALA A 7 -5.15 -7.97 -4.93
CA ALA A 7 -3.93 -8.69 -4.57
C ALA A 7 -3.29 -8.13 -3.29
N VAL A 8 -3.35 -6.82 -3.09
CA VAL A 8 -2.90 -6.19 -1.83
C VAL A 8 -3.83 -6.57 -0.68
N GLU A 9 -5.15 -6.62 -0.90
CA GLU A 9 -6.09 -7.07 0.14
C GLU A 9 -5.89 -8.54 0.50
N ALA A 10 -5.63 -9.41 -0.47
CA ALA A 10 -5.28 -10.81 -0.21
C ALA A 10 -3.96 -10.92 0.56
N LEU A 11 -2.95 -10.11 0.20
CA LEU A 11 -1.68 -10.05 0.93
C LEU A 11 -1.89 -9.57 2.37
N MET A 12 -2.71 -8.55 2.59
CA MET A 12 -3.05 -8.06 3.94
C MET A 12 -3.85 -9.08 4.75
N ALA A 13 -4.68 -9.91 4.11
CA ALA A 13 -5.44 -10.96 4.78
C ALA A 13 -4.55 -12.11 5.29
N ASP A 14 -3.40 -12.34 4.65
CA ASP A 14 -2.38 -13.30 5.10
C ASP A 14 -1.50 -12.74 6.23
N LYS A 15 -1.40 -11.41 6.32
CA LYS A 15 -0.64 -10.73 7.37
C LYS A 15 -1.41 -10.72 8.70
N PRO A 16 -0.70 -10.72 9.84
CA PRO A 16 -1.33 -10.62 11.14
C PRO A 16 -2.15 -9.33 11.30
N ALA A 17 -3.22 -9.41 12.08
CA ALA A 17 -4.07 -8.25 12.36
C ALA A 17 -3.24 -7.11 12.97
N GLY A 18 -3.35 -5.92 12.38
CA GLY A 18 -2.60 -4.73 12.80
C GLY A 18 -1.27 -4.50 12.07
N THR A 19 -0.92 -5.32 11.08
CA THR A 19 0.12 -4.98 10.10
C THR A 19 -0.33 -3.77 9.26
N THR A 20 0.59 -2.83 9.05
CA THR A 20 0.35 -1.66 8.19
C THR A 20 0.62 -1.98 6.71
N LEU A 21 0.11 -1.17 5.78
CA LEU A 21 0.41 -1.35 4.35
C LEU A 21 1.90 -1.15 4.06
N GLU A 22 2.55 -0.23 4.77
CA GLU A 22 3.99 0.02 4.71
C GLU A 22 4.79 -1.26 4.99
N GLU A 23 4.48 -1.92 6.09
CA GLU A 23 5.11 -3.19 6.48
C GLU A 23 4.79 -4.32 5.50
N ALA A 24 3.55 -4.39 5.03
CA ALA A 24 3.10 -5.44 4.12
C ALA A 24 3.72 -5.35 2.73
N LEU A 25 3.92 -4.12 2.23
CA LEU A 25 4.51 -3.85 0.92
C LEU A 25 6.03 -3.62 0.99
N GLU A 26 6.61 -3.69 2.19
CA GLU A 26 8.03 -3.43 2.46
C GLU A 26 8.48 -2.09 1.86
N VAL A 27 7.67 -1.06 2.08
CA VAL A 27 7.92 0.31 1.61
C VAL A 27 8.12 1.26 2.77
N PHE A 28 8.88 2.32 2.54
CA PHE A 28 9.11 3.38 3.51
C PHE A 28 7.83 4.14 3.84
N GLU A 29 7.01 4.45 2.84
CA GLU A 29 5.76 5.19 3.03
C GLU A 29 4.75 4.83 1.95
N VAL A 30 3.47 4.78 2.34
CA VAL A 30 2.34 4.62 1.42
C VAL A 30 1.60 5.95 1.33
N PHE A 31 1.60 6.55 0.15
CA PHE A 31 0.82 7.74 -0.18
C PHE A 31 -0.61 7.35 -0.59
N ALA A 32 -1.58 8.16 -0.19
CA ALA A 32 -2.94 8.06 -0.70
C ALA A 32 -3.08 8.85 -2.00
N SER A 33 -3.73 8.26 -2.99
CA SER A 33 -4.24 8.98 -4.15
C SER A 33 -5.77 8.89 -4.22
N GLY A 34 -6.42 10.02 -4.44
CA GLY A 34 -7.86 10.10 -4.66
C GLY A 34 -8.31 9.74 -6.07
N THR A 35 -7.37 9.63 -7.02
CA THR A 35 -7.66 9.22 -8.41
C THR A 35 -7.45 7.73 -8.64
N LEU A 36 -6.75 7.05 -7.73
CA LEU A 36 -6.56 5.61 -7.77
C LEU A 36 -7.75 4.90 -7.12
N ALA A 37 -8.35 3.95 -7.85
CA ALA A 37 -9.47 3.16 -7.36
C ALA A 37 -9.06 1.72 -7.04
N ASP A 38 -8.37 1.06 -7.98
CA ASP A 38 -8.20 -0.40 -7.97
C ASP A 38 -6.74 -0.87 -8.06
N GLU A 39 -5.79 0.06 -7.99
CA GLU A 39 -4.37 -0.23 -8.22
C GLU A 39 -3.49 0.42 -7.16
N VAL A 40 -2.40 -0.26 -6.82
CA VAL A 40 -1.33 0.21 -5.95
C VAL A 40 -0.03 0.25 -6.75
N TYR A 41 0.63 1.39 -6.76
CA TYR A 41 1.89 1.60 -7.47
C TYR A 41 3.03 1.60 -6.47
N VAL A 42 3.94 0.64 -6.59
CA VAL A 42 5.19 0.61 -5.82
C VAL A 42 6.29 1.24 -6.67
N LEU A 43 6.99 2.22 -6.10
CA LEU A 43 8.10 2.93 -6.72
C LEU A 43 9.36 2.57 -5.95
N ASP A 44 10.29 1.88 -6.62
CA ASP A 44 11.46 1.27 -5.98
C ASP A 44 12.61 2.26 -5.68
N ASP A 45 12.67 3.41 -6.38
CA ASP A 45 13.72 4.41 -6.20
C ASP A 45 13.16 5.83 -6.22
N VAL A 46 12.66 6.30 -5.09
CA VAL A 46 12.27 7.69 -4.86
C VAL A 46 13.20 8.27 -3.81
N SER A 47 14.23 8.99 -4.27
CA SER A 47 15.30 9.53 -3.41
C SER A 47 15.97 8.45 -2.55
N GLY A 48 16.24 7.27 -3.12
CA GLY A 48 16.85 6.14 -2.42
C GLY A 48 15.92 5.39 -1.47
N LYS A 49 14.61 5.67 -1.51
CA LYS A 49 13.59 4.99 -0.71
C LYS A 49 12.54 4.35 -1.62
N ARG A 50 12.02 3.21 -1.17
CA ARG A 50 10.87 2.56 -1.80
C ARG A 50 9.59 3.15 -1.24
N ILE A 51 8.68 3.64 -2.08
CA ILE A 51 7.37 4.14 -1.65
C ILE A 51 6.25 3.42 -2.39
N ALA A 52 5.04 3.45 -1.86
CA ALA A 52 3.87 3.03 -2.60
C ALA A 52 2.82 4.14 -2.69
N ILE A 53 1.99 4.10 -3.72
CA ILE A 53 0.83 4.96 -3.91
C ILE A 53 -0.38 4.04 -4.00
N ALA A 54 -1.30 4.17 -3.04
CA ALA A 54 -2.49 3.34 -2.94
C ALA A 54 -3.77 4.20 -3.01
N PRO A 55 -4.93 3.60 -3.33
CA PRO A 55 -6.22 4.26 -3.20
C PRO A 55 -6.42 4.79 -1.79
N ALA A 56 -6.94 6.02 -1.66
CA ALA A 56 -7.18 6.63 -0.34
C ALA A 56 -8.04 5.74 0.57
N ALA A 57 -9.07 5.09 0.01
CA ALA A 57 -9.92 4.14 0.74
C ALA A 57 -9.16 2.90 1.24
N LEU A 58 -8.23 2.38 0.43
CA LEU A 58 -7.41 1.22 0.80
C LEU A 58 -6.46 1.60 1.94
N ARG A 59 -5.79 2.74 1.81
CA ARG A 59 -4.87 3.23 2.86
C ARG A 59 -5.59 3.49 4.17
N ALA A 60 -6.78 4.11 4.13
CA ALA A 60 -7.57 4.39 5.33
C ALA A 60 -7.98 3.12 6.07
N LYS A 61 -8.31 2.04 5.35
CA LYS A 61 -8.71 0.75 5.94
C LYS A 61 -7.61 0.08 6.78
N TYR A 62 -6.36 0.28 6.41
CA TYR A 62 -5.19 -0.37 7.03
C TYR A 62 -4.24 0.62 7.73
N ARG A 63 -4.67 1.86 7.91
CA ARG A 63 -3.92 2.85 8.69
C ARG A 63 -4.05 2.51 10.17
N LYS A 64 -2.94 2.35 10.87
CA LYS A 64 -2.93 2.35 12.33
C LYS A 64 -3.22 3.78 12.82
N GLU A 65 -4.23 3.93 13.67
CA GLU A 65 -4.44 5.13 14.49
C GLU A 65 -3.31 5.30 15.51
#